data_AF-W6R9B1-F1
#
_entry.id   AF-W6R9B1-F1
#
_cell.length_a   1.000
_cell.length_b   1.000
_cell.length_c   1.000
_cell.angle_alpha   90.00
_cell.angle_beta   90.00
_cell.angle_gamma   90.00
#
_symmetry.space_group_name_H-M   'P 1'
#
loop_
_entity.id
_entity.type
_entity.pdbx_description
1 polymer ?
#
loop_
_entity_poly.entity_id
_entity_poly.type
_entity_poly.pdbx_seq_one_letter_code
_entity_poly.pdbx_strand_id
1 'polypeptide(L)'
;MSARSPATKTACDGCKIRKIRCRDGHPCQGCRNSRIKCTYLRAQKPRGPQRLRFATQYLIDQVQREVAAQPSQDPILSSESQGTGITSQVPAVGRSNDL
;
A
#
# COMPACT_ATOMS: atom_id res chain seq x y z
N MET A 1 34.75 4.04 -13.55
CA MET A 1 33.94 4.13 -12.30
C MET A 1 32.53 3.66 -12.63
N SER A 2 32.15 2.43 -12.27
CA SER A 2 30.82 1.90 -12.61
C SER A 2 29.85 2.24 -11.49
N ALA A 3 28.91 3.15 -11.76
CA ALA A 3 27.86 3.53 -10.81
C ALA A 3 27.04 2.28 -10.46
N ARG A 4 27.25 1.75 -9.25
CA ARG A 4 26.37 0.72 -8.68
C ARG A 4 25.01 1.39 -8.48
N SER A 5 24.06 1.08 -9.35
CA SER A 5 22.65 1.39 -9.11
C SER A 5 22.27 0.86 -7.72
N PRO A 6 21.44 1.57 -6.95
CA PRO A 6 21.10 1.17 -5.59
C PRO A 6 20.62 -0.27 -5.61
N ALA A 7 21.33 -1.14 -4.89
CA ALA A 7 20.97 -2.55 -4.76
C ALA A 7 19.58 -2.60 -4.14
N THR A 8 18.56 -2.77 -4.98
CA THR A 8 17.20 -2.94 -4.51
C THR A 8 17.20 -4.21 -3.68
N LYS A 9 16.79 -4.13 -2.41
CA LYS A 9 16.69 -5.28 -1.48
C LYS A 9 15.85 -6.45 -2.02
N THR A 10 15.20 -6.28 -3.16
CA THR A 10 14.23 -7.15 -3.79
C THR A 10 14.63 -7.41 -5.25
N ALA A 11 14.37 -8.63 -5.76
CA ALA A 11 14.57 -8.97 -7.17
C ALA A 11 13.60 -8.22 -8.10
N CYS A 12 14.01 -7.94 -9.35
CA CYS A 12 13.11 -7.38 -10.37
C CYS A 12 11.97 -8.34 -10.74
N ASP A 13 10.92 -7.82 -11.38
CA ASP A 13 9.71 -8.57 -11.74
C ASP A 13 10.02 -9.78 -12.62
N GLY A 14 10.88 -9.60 -13.62
CA GLY A 14 11.27 -10.67 -14.54
C GLY A 14 12.07 -11.79 -13.87
N CYS A 15 12.93 -11.46 -12.90
CA CYS A 15 13.67 -12.47 -12.12
C CYS A 15 12.76 -13.17 -11.11
N LYS A 16 11.82 -12.46 -10.47
CA LYS A 16 10.81 -13.06 -9.58
C LYS A 16 9.92 -14.06 -10.30
N ILE A 17 9.41 -13.72 -11.48
CA ILE A 17 8.55 -14.61 -12.29
C ILE A 17 9.32 -15.85 -12.72
N ARG A 18 10.56 -15.69 -13.19
CA ARG A 18 11.43 -16.79 -13.63
C ARG A 18 12.06 -17.58 -12.47
N LYS A 19 11.86 -17.15 -11.22
CA LYS A 19 12.45 -17.76 -10.01
C LYS A 19 13.97 -17.92 -10.08
N ILE A 20 14.68 -16.91 -10.60
CA ILE A 20 16.14 -16.88 -10.68
C ILE A 20 16.74 -15.76 -9.82
N ARG A 21 18.01 -15.87 -9.44
CA ARG A 21 18.72 -14.82 -8.70
C ARG A 21 18.80 -13.54 -9.53
N CYS A 22 18.27 -12.45 -9.00
CA CYS A 22 18.47 -11.12 -9.57
C CYS A 22 19.86 -10.61 -9.18
N ARG A 23 20.60 -10.07 -10.15
CA ARG A 23 21.89 -9.42 -9.92
C ARG A 23 21.69 -7.91 -9.89
N ASP A 24 22.61 -7.21 -9.25
CA ASP A 24 22.57 -5.75 -9.14
C ASP A 24 22.72 -5.07 -10.51
N GLY A 25 22.22 -3.84 -10.61
CA GLY A 25 22.22 -3.03 -11.82
C GLY A 25 20.85 -2.93 -12.49
N HIS A 26 20.65 -1.87 -13.26
CA HIS A 26 19.43 -1.65 -14.04
C HIS A 26 19.77 -1.34 -15.50
N PRO A 27 19.41 -2.19 -16.48
CA PRO A 27 18.73 -3.49 -16.31
C PRO A 27 19.66 -4.55 -15.67
N CYS A 28 19.10 -5.47 -14.90
CA CYS A 28 19.89 -6.55 -14.31
C CYS A 28 20.41 -7.51 -15.40
N GLN A 29 21.52 -8.22 -15.15
CA GLN A 29 22.15 -9.11 -16.14
C GLN A 29 21.16 -10.15 -16.72
N GLY A 30 20.29 -10.70 -15.88
CA GLY A 30 19.27 -11.67 -16.32
C GLY A 30 18.18 -11.07 -17.20
N CYS A 31 17.86 -9.78 -17.07
CA CYS A 31 16.95 -9.08 -17.98
C CYS A 31 17.66 -8.68 -19.28
N ARG A 32 18.93 -8.24 -19.19
CA ARG A 32 19.74 -7.89 -20.37
C ARG A 32 19.96 -9.08 -21.30
N ASN A 33 20.35 -10.24 -20.75
CA ASN A 33 20.60 -11.44 -21.55
C ASN A 33 19.32 -11.96 -22.22
N SER A 34 18.18 -11.87 -21.53
CA SER A 34 16.89 -12.27 -22.08
C SER A 34 16.23 -11.19 -22.94
N ARG A 35 16.85 -10.02 -23.09
CA ARG A 35 16.31 -8.86 -23.83
C ARG A 35 14.88 -8.48 -23.42
N ILE A 36 14.57 -8.52 -22.13
CA ILE A 36 13.28 -8.10 -21.56
C ILE A 36 13.42 -6.83 -20.72
N LYS A 37 12.32 -6.10 -20.56
CA LYS A 37 12.28 -4.92 -19.68
C LYS A 37 12.56 -5.34 -18.22
N CYS A 38 13.52 -4.69 -17.59
CA CYS A 38 13.76 -4.83 -16.16
C CYS A 38 12.82 -3.87 -15.43
N THR A 39 11.85 -4.37 -14.67
CA THR A 39 10.89 -3.54 -13.93
C THR A 39 10.80 -3.99 -12.48
N TYR A 40 10.35 -3.07 -11.62
CA TYR A 40 10.02 -3.30 -10.21
C TYR A 40 8.61 -2.79 -9.90
N LEU A 41 7.74 -2.79 -10.91
CA LEU A 41 6.40 -2.19 -10.85
C LEU A 41 5.36 -3.17 -10.30
N ARG A 42 5.67 -4.48 -10.29
CA ARG A 42 4.70 -5.49 -9.87
C ARG A 42 4.54 -5.49 -8.35
N ALA A 43 3.43 -4.91 -7.89
CA ALA A 43 2.95 -5.12 -6.54
C ALA A 43 2.73 -6.63 -6.30
N GLN A 44 3.30 -7.15 -5.21
CA GLN A 44 2.98 -8.50 -4.78
C GLN A 44 1.54 -8.52 -4.30
N LYS A 45 0.71 -9.40 -4.88
CA LYS A 45 -0.63 -9.62 -4.35
C LYS A 45 -0.46 -10.16 -2.93
N PRO A 46 -1.19 -9.61 -1.95
CA PRO A 46 -1.20 -10.20 -0.62
C PRO A 46 -1.61 -11.67 -0.77
N ARG A 47 -1.08 -12.53 0.11
CA ARG A 47 -1.64 -13.87 0.26
C ARG A 47 -3.13 -13.70 0.57
N GLY A 48 -3.97 -14.63 0.11
CA GLY A 48 -5.41 -14.61 0.39
C GLY A 48 -5.70 -14.43 1.87
N PRO A 49 -6.95 -14.12 2.26
CA PRO A 49 -7.29 -13.75 3.63
C PRO A 49 -6.66 -14.73 4.62
N GLN A 50 -5.66 -14.23 5.35
CA GLN A 50 -4.98 -15.04 6.35
C GLN A 50 -6.03 -15.38 7.40
N ARG A 51 -6.27 -16.68 7.62
CA ARG A 51 -7.12 -17.10 8.73
C ARG A 51 -6.52 -16.51 10.02
N LEU A 52 -7.35 -15.81 10.79
CA LEU A 52 -6.93 -15.29 12.09
C LEU A 52 -6.42 -16.45 12.95
N ARG A 53 -5.42 -16.20 13.79
CA ARG A 53 -4.98 -17.20 14.77
C ARG A 53 -6.11 -17.45 15.77
N PHE A 54 -6.22 -18.67 16.30
CA PHE A 54 -7.25 -19.03 17.28
C PHE A 54 -7.29 -18.10 18.49
N ALA A 55 -6.13 -17.74 19.04
CA ALA A 55 -6.04 -16.79 20.16
C ALA A 55 -6.67 -15.44 19.81
N THR A 56 -6.36 -14.90 18.63
CA THR A 56 -6.92 -13.63 18.16
C THR A 56 -8.42 -13.72 17.94
N GLN A 57 -8.92 -14.82 17.37
CA GLN A 57 -10.36 -15.05 17.21
C GLN A 57 -11.07 -15.09 18.57
N TYR A 58 -10.49 -15.78 19.55
CA TYR A 58 -11.03 -15.85 20.91
C TYR A 58 -11.08 -14.49 21.59
N LEU A 59 -10.01 -13.69 21.50
CA LEU A 59 -9.97 -12.33 22.05
C LEU A 59 -11.05 -11.43 21.42
N ILE A 60 -11.24 -11.51 20.09
CA ILE A 60 -12.30 -10.76 19.39
C ILE A 60 -13.67 -11.17 19.92
N ASP A 61 -13.90 -12.47 20.08
CA ASP A 61 -15.18 -13.02 20.55
C ASP A 61 -15.48 -12.67 22.02
N GLN A 62 -14.45 -12.56 22.88
CA GLN A 62 -14.62 -12.07 24.26
C GLN A 62 -15.07 -10.61 24.29
N VAL A 63 -14.36 -9.73 23.57
CA VAL A 63 -14.69 -8.29 23.50
C VAL A 63 -16.10 -8.08 22.94
N GLN A 64 -16.47 -8.81 21.90
CA GLN A 64 -17.81 -8.71 21.30
C GLN A 64 -18.91 -9.16 22.25
N ARG A 65 -18.66 -10.19 23.07
CA ARG A 65 -19.60 -10.62 24.11
C ARG A 65 -19.74 -9.60 25.23
N GLU A 66 -18.65 -8.99 25.68
CA GLU A 66 -18.68 -7.92 26.69
C GLU A 66 -19.48 -6.71 26.21
N VAL A 67 -19.27 -6.28 24.96
CA VAL A 67 -20.04 -5.17 24.35
C VAL A 67 -21.53 -5.52 24.22
N ALA A 68 -21.86 -6.74 23.79
CA ALA A 68 -23.24 -7.19 23.67
C ALA A 68 -23.97 -7.33 25.02
N ALA A 69 -23.22 -7.56 26.11
CA ALA A 69 -23.75 -7.72 27.45
C ALA A 69 -23.94 -6.39 28.21
N GLN A 70 -23.43 -5.26 27.72
CA GLN A 70 -23.64 -3.96 28.35
C GLN A 70 -24.95 -3.32 27.83
N PRO A 71 -25.95 -3.05 28.68
CA PRO A 71 -27.12 -2.29 28.29
C PRO A 71 -26.71 -0.85 27.97
N SER A 72 -27.21 -0.34 26.86
CA SER A 72 -27.06 1.03 26.33
C SER A 72 -26.91 2.09 27.44
N GLN A 73 -25.69 2.59 27.63
CA GLN A 73 -25.46 3.94 28.13
C GLN A 73 -25.10 4.77 26.91
N ASP A 74 -26.12 5.36 26.28
CA ASP A 74 -25.92 6.36 25.25
C ASP A 74 -25.10 7.52 25.84
N PRO A 75 -23.90 7.84 25.31
CA PRO A 75 -23.33 9.14 25.58
C PRO A 75 -24.21 10.12 24.82
N ILE A 76 -25.13 10.77 25.54
CA ILE A 76 -25.82 11.96 25.08
C ILE A 76 -24.75 13.01 24.78
N LEU A 77 -24.30 13.08 23.52
CA LEU A 77 -23.52 14.20 23.01
C LEU A 77 -24.51 15.25 22.52
N SER A 78 -25.09 15.95 23.49
CA SER A 78 -25.75 17.24 23.27
C SER A 78 -24.68 18.32 23.13
N SER A 79 -24.42 18.77 21.92
CA SER A 79 -24.14 20.19 21.68
C SER A 79 -24.29 20.50 20.19
N GLU A 80 -25.31 21.30 19.96
CA GLU A 80 -25.78 21.82 18.68
C GLU A 80 -24.74 22.68 17.95
N SER A 81 -24.80 22.59 16.62
CA SER A 81 -24.75 23.70 15.66
C SER A 81 -23.55 24.66 15.65
N GLN A 82 -22.78 24.60 14.57
CA GLN A 82 -22.54 25.76 13.71
C GLN A 82 -22.04 25.29 12.34
N GLY A 83 -22.96 25.28 11.37
CA GLY A 83 -22.59 25.25 9.97
C GLY A 83 -21.97 26.58 9.58
N THR A 84 -20.83 26.52 8.88
CA THR A 84 -20.51 27.50 7.85
C THR A 84 -19.87 26.74 6.70
N GLY A 85 -20.54 26.78 5.55
CA GLY A 85 -19.97 26.30 4.30
C GLY A 85 -18.82 27.21 3.89
N ILE A 86 -17.65 26.64 3.63
CA ILE A 86 -16.64 27.29 2.81
C ILE A 86 -16.79 26.76 1.38
N THR A 87 -17.51 27.57 0.62
CA THR A 87 -17.57 27.52 -0.84
C THR A 87 -16.18 27.77 -1.45
N SER A 88 -15.87 26.99 -2.48
CA SER A 88 -15.23 27.42 -3.73
C SER A 88 -13.89 28.16 -3.70
N GLN A 89 -12.83 27.51 -4.22
CA GLN A 89 -12.26 27.79 -5.56
C GLN A 89 -10.84 27.23 -5.69
N VAL A 90 -10.65 26.36 -6.69
CA VAL A 90 -9.33 26.05 -7.24
C VAL A 90 -9.10 26.99 -8.43
N PRO A 91 -8.05 27.84 -8.45
CA PRO A 91 -7.77 28.66 -9.61
C PRO A 91 -7.18 27.83 -10.76
N ALA A 92 -7.47 28.32 -11.97
CA ALA A 92 -7.20 27.71 -13.25
C ALA A 92 -5.71 27.45 -13.55
N VAL A 93 -5.50 26.36 -14.29
CA VAL A 93 -4.42 26.06 -15.22
C VAL A 93 -3.72 27.28 -15.85
N GLY A 94 -2.40 27.35 -15.69
CA GLY A 94 -1.50 28.18 -16.52
C GLY A 94 -0.60 27.30 -17.38
N ARG A 95 -0.92 27.19 -18.67
CA ARG A 95 -0.04 26.71 -19.74
C ARG A 95 0.74 27.90 -20.28
N SER A 96 2.07 27.83 -20.28
CA SER A 96 2.90 28.62 -21.20
C SER A 96 4.05 27.76 -21.70
N ASN A 97 4.05 27.55 -23.02
CA ASN A 97 5.21 27.14 -23.80
C ASN A 97 6.04 28.40 -24.07
N ASP A 98 7.36 28.32 -23.91
CA ASP A 98 8.29 29.27 -24.51
C ASP A 98 9.38 28.49 -25.26
N LEU A 99 9.50 28.88 -26.54
CA LEU A 99 10.48 28.65 -27.61
C LEU A 99 11.44 27.44 -27.54
#